data_AF-A0A953DP54-F1
#
_entry.id   AF-A0A953DP54-F1
#
_cell.length_a   1.000
_cell.length_b   1.000
_cell.length_c   1.000
_cell.angle_alpha   90.00
_cell.angle_beta   90.00
_cell.angle_gamma   90.00
#
_symmetry.space_group_name_H-M   'P 1'
#
loop_
_entity.id
_entity.type
_entity.pdbx_description
1 polymer ?
#
loop_
_entity_poly.entity_id
_entity_poly.type
_entity_poly.pdbx_seq_one_letter_code
_entity_poly.pdbx_strand_id
1 'polypeptide(L)' 'MFGLKTTELLLIFVVILLLFGATRLPQLGSSLGAAIRNFKKGFGGEDEPEPKKSSAGTLASASGTDLGTEPAKSTAPRND' A
#
# COMPACT_ATOMS: atom_id res chain seq x y z
N MET A 1 -22.78 0.18 27.27
CA MET A 1 -23.99 0.76 26.63
C MET A 1 -23.68 1.36 25.25
N PHE A 2 -23.01 0.66 24.35
CA PHE A 2 -22.98 0.94 22.91
C PHE A 2 -22.58 -0.36 22.22
N GLY A 3 -23.52 -1.31 22.19
CA GLY A 3 -23.35 -2.54 21.42
C GLY A 3 -23.63 -2.23 19.96
N LEU A 4 -22.77 -1.43 19.32
CA LEU A 4 -22.75 -1.35 17.86
C LEU A 4 -22.43 -2.75 17.38
N LYS A 5 -23.48 -3.49 17.02
CA LYS A 5 -23.35 -4.81 16.46
C LYS A 5 -22.52 -4.68 15.18
N THR A 6 -21.71 -5.70 14.90
CA THR A 6 -20.74 -5.72 13.79
C THR A 6 -21.39 -5.31 12.46
N THR A 7 -22.67 -5.65 12.28
CA THR A 7 -23.47 -5.31 11.09
C THR A 7 -23.67 -3.80 10.92
N GLU A 8 -24.05 -3.08 11.98
CA GLU A 8 -24.28 -1.64 11.97
C GLU A 8 -22.98 -0.87 11.71
N LEU A 9 -21.87 -1.32 12.31
CA LEU A 9 -20.55 -0.75 12.04
C LEU A 9 -20.14 -0.96 10.56
N LEU A 10 -20.42 -2.14 10.00
CA LEU A 10 -20.16 -2.45 8.60
C LEU A 10 -21.01 -1.57 7.67
N LEU A 11 -22.28 -1.35 7.99
CA LEU A 11 -23.18 -0.48 7.21
C LEU A 11 -22.63 0.96 7.13
N ILE A 12 -22.21 1.51 8.27
CA ILE A 12 -21.61 2.86 8.34
C ILE A 12 -20.29 2.89 7.55
N PHE A 13 -19.46 1.85 7.69
CA PHE A 13 -18.19 1.75 6.97
C PHE A 13 -18.39 1.74 5.45
N VAL A 14 -19.41 1.02 4.96
CA VAL A 14 -19.78 1.00 3.53
C VAL A 14 -20.14 2.41 3.04
N VAL A 15 -20.95 3.16 3.80
CA VAL A 15 -21.28 4.55 3.45
C VAL A 15 -20.02 5.42 3.39
N ILE A 16 -19.12 5.31 4.36
CA ILE A 16 -17.85 6.06 4.36
C ILE A 16 -16.98 5.66 3.14
N LEU A 17 -16.92 4.38 2.80
CA LEU A 17 -16.21 3.90 1.61
C LEU A 17 -16.82 4.43 0.30
N LEU A 18 -18.14 4.63 0.24
CA LEU A 18 -18.80 5.26 -0.91
C LEU A 18 -18.45 6.75 -1.05
N LEU A 19 -18.37 7.48 0.07
CA LEU A 19 -18.05 8.90 0.08
C LEU A 19 -16.56 9.18 -0.19
N PHE A 20 -15.67 8.44 0.49
CA PHE A 20 -14.23 8.68 0.45
C PHE A 20 -13.50 7.75 -0.52
N GLY A 21 -14.11 6.64 -0.92
CA GLY A 21 -13.48 5.59 -1.73
C GLY A 21 -12.65 4.60 -0.89
N ALA A 22 -12.49 3.39 -1.41
CA ALA A 22 -11.70 2.32 -0.78
C ALA A 22 -10.20 2.62 -0.66
N THR A 23 -9.68 3.60 -1.40
CA THR A 23 -8.26 3.95 -1.40
C THR A 23 -7.90 4.95 -0.30
N ARG A 24 -8.81 5.86 0.08
CA ARG A 24 -8.50 6.97 1.00
C ARG A 24 -8.43 6.52 2.46
N LEU A 25 -9.35 5.64 2.89
CA LEU A 25 -9.37 5.09 4.25
C LEU A 25 -8.07 4.34 4.64
N PRO A 26 -7.55 3.37 3.86
CA PRO A 26 -6.30 2.69 4.22
C PRO A 26 -5.07 3.60 4.10
N GLN A 27 -5.10 4.60 3.22
CA GLN A 27 -4.04 5.60 3.11
C GLN A 27 -3.95 6.46 4.38
N LEU A 28 -5.10 6.92 4.91
CA LEU A 28 -5.20 7.64 6.19
C LEU A 28 -4.89 6.73 7.39
N GLY A 29 -5.35 5.48 7.36
CA GLY A 29 -5.07 4.50 8.40
C GLY A 29 -3.59 4.12 8.49
N SER A 30 -2.88 4.06 7.36
CA SER A 30 -1.44 3.77 7.36
C SER A 30 -0.61 4.88 8.00
N SER A 31 -0.93 6.15 7.75
CA SER A 31 -0.22 7.28 8.38
C SER A 31 -0.54 7.40 9.86
N LEU A 32 -1.82 7.23 10.24
CA LEU A 32 -2.24 7.24 11.64
C LEU A 32 -1.68 6.04 12.41
N GLY A 33 -1.69 4.84 11.81
CA GLY A 33 -1.11 3.64 12.39
C GLY A 33 0.40 3.75 12.60
N ALA A 34 1.12 4.33 11.63
CA ALA A 34 2.53 4.64 11.79
C ALA A 34 2.76 5.64 12.94
N ALA A 35 1.94 6.69 13.06
CA ALA A 35 2.03 7.65 14.16
C ALA A 35 1.77 7.00 15.53
N ILE A 36 0.72 6.18 15.65
CA ILE A 36 0.39 5.43 16.87
C ILE A 36 1.50 4.45 17.24
N ARG A 37 2.09 3.75 16.25
CA ARG A 37 3.18 2.80 16.49
C ARG A 37 4.44 3.49 17.00
N ASN A 38 4.80 4.63 16.41
CA ASN A 38 5.91 5.46 16.89
C ASN A 38 5.62 6.05 18.28
N PHE A 39 4.37 6.48 18.53
CA PHE A 39 3.95 6.95 19.85
C PHE A 39 4.12 5.84 20.90
N LYS A 40 3.59 4.64 20.66
CA LYS A 40 3.72 3.50 21.58
C LYS A 40 5.19 3.12 21.85
N LYS A 41 6.04 3.17 20.82
CA LYS A 41 7.49 2.94 20.95
C LYS A 41 8.17 3.99 21.84
N GLY A 42 7.80 5.27 21.70
CA GLY A 42 8.33 6.35 22.53
C GLY A 42 7.90 6.30 24.01
N PHE A 43 6.74 5.70 24.31
CA PHE A 43 6.22 5.55 25.68
C PHE A 43 6.71 4.27 26.41
N GLY A 44 7.71 3.57 25.87
CA GLY A 44 8.32 2.40 26.52
C GLY A 44 7.80 1.05 26.05
N GLY A 45 7.10 0.99 24.90
CA GLY A 45 6.82 -0.28 24.24
C GLY A 45 8.08 -0.84 23.56
N GLU A 46 8.45 -2.08 23.89
CA GLU A 46 9.57 -2.79 23.27
C GLU A 46 9.50 -2.79 21.73
N ASP A 47 10.69 -2.79 21.11
CA ASP A 47 10.91 -2.81 19.67
C ASP A 47 10.35 -4.08 19.01
N GLU A 48 9.09 -4.06 18.62
CA GLU A 48 8.51 -5.12 17.81
C GLU A 48 9.01 -5.01 16.35
N PRO A 49 9.52 -6.09 15.73
CA PRO A 49 10.14 -6.03 14.42
C PRO A 49 9.20 -5.43 13.36
N GLU A 50 9.69 -4.43 12.63
CA GLU A 50 9.01 -3.76 11.52
C GLU A 50 8.57 -4.77 10.44
N PRO A 51 7.26 -4.99 10.21
CA PRO A 51 6.83 -5.70 9.01
C PRO A 51 7.14 -4.81 7.81
N LYS A 52 8.03 -5.27 6.92
CA LYS A 52 8.31 -4.61 5.64
C LYS A 52 7.01 -4.54 4.83
N LYS A 53 6.51 -3.30 4.64
CA LYS A 53 5.43 -2.84 3.74
C LYS A 53 4.80 -3.94 2.85
N SER A 54 3.55 -4.30 3.15
CA SER A 54 2.63 -4.80 2.15
C SER A 54 2.12 -3.64 1.30
N SER A 55 2.68 -3.51 0.11
CA SER A 55 2.10 -2.76 -1.00
C SER A 55 0.75 -3.41 -1.41
N ALA A 56 -0.36 -2.96 -0.83
CA ALA A 56 -1.69 -3.27 -1.34
C ALA A 56 -2.02 -2.34 -2.52
N GLY A 57 -1.24 -2.46 -3.60
CA GLY A 57 -1.34 -1.60 -4.78
C GLY A 57 -0.53 -2.17 -5.95
N THR A 58 -0.83 -3.41 -6.37
CA THR A 58 -0.28 -3.96 -7.63
C THR A 58 -1.31 -4.79 -8.42
N LEU A 59 -2.59 -4.82 -8.05
CA LEU A 59 -3.64 -5.42 -8.89
C LEU A 59 -4.28 -4.37 -9.80
N ALA A 60 -3.45 -3.66 -10.56
CA ALA A 60 -3.83 -3.00 -11.79
C ALA A 60 -2.93 -3.60 -12.88
N SER A 61 -3.45 -4.66 -13.47
CA SER A 61 -2.88 -5.48 -14.54
C SER A 61 -2.11 -4.66 -15.57
N ALA A 62 -0.78 -4.62 -15.44
CA ALA A 62 0.12 -4.45 -16.57
C ALA A 62 -0.06 -5.70 -17.45
N SER A 63 -0.85 -5.53 -18.50
CA SER A 63 -1.14 -6.55 -19.52
C SER A 63 -0.22 -6.27 -20.70
N GLY A 64 0.52 -7.28 -21.16
CA GLY A 64 1.39 -7.23 -22.34
C GLY A 64 2.87 -7.07 -21.98
N THR A 65 3.55 -8.13 -21.52
CA THR A 65 4.20 -9.14 -22.35
C THR A 65 5.44 -8.61 -23.05
N ASP A 66 6.56 -8.88 -22.39
CA ASP A 66 7.89 -9.12 -22.96
C ASP A 66 7.84 -9.69 -24.38
N LEU A 67 8.56 -9.08 -25.32
CA LEU A 67 9.13 -9.80 -26.46
C LEU A 67 10.36 -9.03 -26.96
N GLY A 68 11.53 -9.44 -26.47
CA GLY A 68 12.79 -9.49 -27.20
C GLY A 68 13.39 -8.18 -27.72
N THR A 69 14.47 -7.72 -27.09
CA THR A 69 15.81 -7.57 -27.70
C THR A 69 16.71 -6.86 -26.69
N GLU A 70 17.38 -7.64 -25.84
CA GLU A 70 18.60 -7.21 -25.15
C GLU A 70 19.82 -7.74 -25.93
N PRO A 71 21.03 -7.22 -25.70
CA PRO A 71 21.78 -6.50 -26.71
C PRO A 71 23.10 -7.24 -27.01
N ALA A 72 23.38 -7.52 -28.28
CA ALA A 72 24.68 -8.07 -28.62
C ALA A 72 25.11 -7.70 -30.05
N LYS A 73 26.06 -6.76 -30.10
CA LYS A 73 27.26 -6.86 -30.94
C LYS A 73 27.06 -6.72 -32.46
N SER A 74 27.16 -5.49 -32.98
CA SER A 74 27.75 -5.26 -34.31
C SER A 74 28.01 -3.77 -34.57
N THR A 75 29.10 -3.47 -35.29
CA THR A 75 29.52 -2.17 -35.87
C THR A 75 30.26 -1.22 -34.90
N ALA A 76 31.57 -1.37 -34.66
CA ALA A 76 32.75 -1.02 -35.48
C ALA A 76 32.94 0.51 -35.72
N PRO A 77 34.17 1.04 -35.61
CA PRO A 77 34.47 2.46 -35.41
C PRO A 77 34.24 3.29 -36.67
N ARG A 78 33.73 4.50 -36.46
CA ARG A 78 33.48 5.52 -37.48
C ARG A 78 34.79 6.24 -37.77
N ASN A 79 35.38 5.99 -38.95
CA ASN A 79 36.41 6.83 -39.56
C ASN A 79 35.71 7.90 -40.41
N ASP A 80 35.98 9.17 -40.13
CA ASP A 80 36.17 10.28 -41.08
C ASP A 80 36.86 11.44 -40.34
#